data_AF-A0AAV7E443-F1
#
_entry.id   AF-A0AAV7E443-F1
#
_cell.length_a   1.000
_cell.length_b   1.000
_cell.length_c   1.000
_cell.angle_alpha   90.00
_cell.angle_beta   90.00
_cell.angle_gamma   90.00
#
_symmetry.space_group_name_H-M   'P 1'
#
loop_
_entity.id
_entity.type
_entity.pdbx_description
1 polymer ?
#
loop_
_entity_poly.entity_id
_entity_poly.type
_entity_poly.pdbx_seq_one_letter_code
_entity_poly.pdbx_strand_id
1 'polypeptide(L)'
;MAKGTEASLREIDNTKPETMDRRTRNFQSMYYSWRYCSARLRRLYKSLKFTHGRGKYSRRNINEATITEVRFLHVVLYMAERAWSHAMEKKTLPEGPNAHQRIYLTGRLRKAVKWATVFAQLCAIKGDLRNSLEAEAYASYMKGTLLFKQEKNWDTALTNFEKARAFYEKLGKFGGLEDQVLYRARVEELEPSIKYCAHKVGRSSIKASELLNAEKMEGPAYDLFIAKLEASFFSSSVMLMPH
;
A
#
# COMPACT_ATOMS: atom_id res chain seq x y z
N MET A 1 34.19 -10.12 -2.68
CA MET A 1 33.77 -9.14 -1.66
C MET A 1 32.63 -8.31 -2.23
N ALA A 2 31.38 -8.75 -2.03
CA ALA A 2 30.18 -8.08 -2.50
C ALA A 2 29.62 -7.22 -1.36
N LYS A 3 29.78 -5.89 -1.46
CA LYS A 3 29.19 -4.94 -0.50
C LYS A 3 27.78 -4.59 -0.96
N GLY A 4 26.81 -4.81 -0.07
CA GLY A 4 25.61 -4.01 0.18
C GLY A 4 24.69 -3.66 -1.00
N THR A 5 23.56 -4.35 -1.10
CA THR A 5 22.34 -3.85 -1.76
C THR A 5 21.15 -3.95 -0.79
N GLU A 6 21.28 -3.40 0.41
CA GLU A 6 20.14 -3.08 1.28
C GLU A 6 19.60 -1.68 0.92
N ALA A 7 19.04 -1.54 -0.28
CA ALA A 7 18.25 -0.37 -0.63
C ALA A 7 16.82 -0.57 -0.13
N SER A 8 16.66 -0.62 1.20
CA SER A 8 15.33 -0.49 1.81
C SER A 8 14.72 0.85 1.37
N LEU A 9 13.40 0.91 1.25
CA LEU A 9 12.62 2.12 0.87
C LEU A 9 12.91 3.39 1.72
N ARG A 10 13.85 3.32 2.66
CA ARG A 10 14.36 4.39 3.52
C ARG A 10 15.36 5.34 2.83
N GLU A 11 16.03 4.95 1.74
CA GLU A 11 16.97 5.85 1.03
C GLU A 11 16.31 6.94 0.16
N ILE A 12 14.97 7.04 0.18
CA ILE A 12 14.22 8.02 -0.62
C ILE A 12 14.16 9.41 0.05
N ASP A 13 14.69 9.58 1.28
CA ASP A 13 14.54 10.82 2.05
C ASP A 13 15.79 11.74 2.13
N ASN A 14 16.96 11.32 1.64
CA ASN A 14 18.21 12.08 1.88
C ASN A 14 18.67 13.03 0.76
N THR A 15 17.81 13.40 -0.18
CA THR A 15 18.13 14.48 -1.14
C THR A 15 16.99 15.48 -1.28
N LYS A 16 16.62 16.18 -0.20
CA LYS A 16 15.82 17.41 -0.28
C LYS A 16 16.22 18.42 0.80
N PRO A 17 16.18 19.72 0.47
CA PRO A 17 16.49 20.80 1.41
C PRO A 17 15.47 20.83 2.56
N GLU A 18 15.95 21.26 3.72
CA GLU A 18 15.41 21.23 5.09
C GLU A 18 14.06 21.95 5.34
N THR A 19 13.10 21.93 4.40
CA THR A 19 11.76 22.51 4.57
C THR A 19 10.61 21.60 4.14
N MET A 20 10.81 20.28 4.09
CA MET A 20 9.70 19.34 3.94
C MET A 20 9.06 19.07 5.32
N ASP A 21 8.16 19.99 5.69
CA ASP A 21 7.46 20.04 6.99
C ASP A 21 6.88 18.68 7.42
N ARG A 22 7.21 18.31 8.67
CA ARG A 22 6.78 17.14 9.45
C ARG A 22 5.25 17.08 9.66
N ARG A 23 4.49 18.03 9.10
CA ARG A 23 3.01 18.10 9.06
C ARG A 23 2.33 17.29 7.95
N THR A 24 3.04 16.51 7.14
CA THR A 24 2.46 15.68 6.06
C THR A 24 1.69 14.43 6.53
N ARG A 25 1.42 14.29 7.84
CA ARG A 25 0.58 13.23 8.41
C ARG A 25 -0.84 13.70 8.80
N ASN A 26 -1.17 14.97 8.60
CA ASN A 26 -2.52 15.51 8.81
C ASN A 26 -3.29 15.56 7.48
N PHE A 27 -4.43 14.86 7.42
CA PHE A 27 -5.34 14.70 6.28
C PHE A 27 -5.99 16.01 5.74
N GLN A 28 -5.51 17.19 6.14
CA GLN A 28 -5.97 18.50 5.65
C GLN A 28 -5.25 18.97 4.36
N SER A 29 -4.13 18.35 3.94
CA SER A 29 -3.38 18.72 2.71
C SER A 29 -3.92 18.03 1.43
N MET A 30 -5.23 17.82 1.38
CA MET A 30 -5.89 16.95 0.39
C MET A 30 -5.93 17.52 -1.04
N TYR A 31 -5.62 18.80 -1.21
CA TYR A 31 -5.47 19.46 -2.51
C TYR A 31 -4.10 19.24 -3.18
N TYR A 32 -3.12 18.64 -2.49
CA TYR A 32 -1.73 18.54 -2.99
C TYR A 32 -1.29 17.14 -3.41
N SER A 33 -1.96 16.06 -3.00
CA SER A 33 -1.44 14.70 -3.21
C SER A 33 -1.50 14.22 -4.67
N TRP A 34 -2.63 14.37 -5.38
CA TRP A 34 -2.72 13.87 -6.76
C TRP A 34 -1.93 14.72 -7.77
N ARG A 35 -1.85 16.04 -7.54
CA ARG A 35 -1.04 16.98 -8.34
C ARG A 35 0.44 16.65 -8.16
N TYR A 36 0.87 16.40 -6.92
CA TYR A 36 2.21 15.92 -6.60
C TYR A 36 2.51 14.58 -7.30
N CYS A 37 1.63 13.59 -7.17
CA CYS A 37 1.80 12.29 -7.83
C CYS A 37 1.92 12.44 -9.35
N SER A 38 1.12 13.34 -9.96
CA SER A 38 1.18 13.62 -11.39
C SER A 38 2.52 14.25 -11.81
N ALA A 39 3.02 15.21 -11.03
CA ALA A 39 4.32 15.83 -11.28
C ALA A 39 5.47 14.82 -11.08
N ARG A 40 5.40 14.00 -10.04
CA ARG A 40 6.38 12.94 -9.75
C ARG A 40 6.42 11.89 -10.84
N LEU A 41 5.26 11.42 -11.30
CA LEU A 41 5.15 10.51 -12.45
C LEU A 41 5.80 11.10 -13.71
N ARG A 42 5.53 12.38 -14.00
CA ARG A 42 6.14 13.05 -15.16
C ARG A 42 7.68 13.03 -15.08
N ARG A 43 8.25 13.33 -13.90
CA ARG A 43 9.70 13.29 -13.67
C ARG A 43 10.26 11.86 -13.81
N LEU A 44 9.59 10.86 -13.22
CA LEU A 44 9.98 9.46 -13.31
C LEU A 44 9.98 8.94 -14.76
N TYR A 45 8.91 9.21 -15.51
CA TYR A 45 8.85 8.82 -16.92
C TYR A 45 9.95 9.47 -17.75
N LYS A 46 10.30 10.74 -17.48
CA LYS A 46 11.39 11.43 -18.15
C LYS A 46 12.76 10.85 -17.77
N SER A 47 13.00 10.59 -16.48
CA SER A 47 14.28 10.04 -16.01
C SER A 47 14.53 8.62 -16.49
N LEU A 48 13.48 7.80 -16.56
CA LEU A 48 13.53 6.42 -17.06
C LEU A 48 13.50 6.33 -18.59
N LYS A 49 13.40 7.46 -19.29
CA LYS A 49 13.19 7.53 -20.75
C LYS A 49 12.00 6.66 -21.21
N PHE A 50 11.02 6.44 -20.34
CA PHE A 50 9.87 5.57 -20.56
C PHE A 50 8.63 6.41 -20.87
N THR A 51 8.66 7.20 -21.95
CA THR A 51 7.53 8.07 -22.32
C THR A 51 6.59 7.39 -23.32
N HIS A 52 5.31 7.74 -23.27
CA HIS A 52 4.27 7.18 -24.16
C HIS A 52 4.25 7.83 -25.56
N GLY A 53 5.42 8.18 -26.10
CA GLY A 53 5.56 8.89 -27.37
C GLY A 53 5.55 10.42 -27.25
N ARG A 54 6.03 11.09 -28.30
CA ARG A 54 5.98 12.55 -28.47
C ARG A 54 4.98 12.83 -29.59
N GLY A 55 3.84 13.44 -29.29
CA GLY A 55 2.74 13.63 -30.23
C GLY A 55 1.66 12.55 -30.09
N LYS A 56 1.70 11.51 -30.92
CA LYS A 56 0.73 10.40 -30.86
C LYS A 56 0.97 9.54 -29.62
N TYR A 57 -0.09 9.27 -28.85
CA TYR A 57 -0.03 8.41 -27.69
C TYR A 57 0.26 6.96 -28.11
N SER A 58 1.38 6.43 -27.64
CA SER A 58 1.75 5.02 -27.74
C SER A 58 1.89 4.44 -26.34
N ARG A 59 0.97 3.54 -25.99
CA ARG A 59 0.94 2.93 -24.66
C ARG A 59 2.15 2.02 -24.50
N ARG A 60 2.98 2.31 -23.49
CA ARG A 60 4.03 1.40 -23.02
C ARG A 60 3.54 0.72 -21.75
N ASN A 61 3.42 -0.61 -21.78
CA ASN A 61 3.01 -1.38 -20.62
C ASN A 61 4.20 -1.66 -19.72
N ILE A 62 3.96 -1.64 -18.41
CA ILE A 62 4.95 -2.00 -17.40
C ILE A 62 4.71 -3.48 -17.11
N ASN A 63 5.59 -4.33 -17.64
CA ASN A 63 5.62 -5.78 -17.44
C ASN A 63 6.91 -6.17 -16.72
N GLU A 64 7.04 -7.43 -16.29
CA GLU A 64 8.26 -7.93 -15.64
C GLU A 64 9.54 -7.63 -16.44
N ALA A 65 9.53 -7.93 -17.75
CA ALA A 65 10.68 -7.70 -18.63
C ALA A 65 11.07 -6.22 -18.80
N THR A 66 10.16 -5.30 -18.47
CA THR A 66 10.42 -3.85 -18.57
C THR A 66 11.05 -3.26 -17.31
N ILE A 67 11.06 -4.02 -16.20
CA ILE A 67 11.58 -3.56 -14.92
C ILE A 67 13.07 -3.85 -14.88
N THR A 68 13.86 -2.84 -15.20
CA THR A 68 15.32 -2.87 -15.05
C THR A 68 15.77 -2.29 -13.69
N GLU A 69 14.95 -1.43 -13.10
CA GLU A 69 15.28 -0.67 -11.90
C GLU A 69 14.08 -0.53 -10.95
N VAL A 70 14.35 -0.33 -9.66
CA VAL A 70 13.34 -0.08 -8.60
C VAL A 70 12.44 1.12 -8.94
N ARG A 71 12.97 2.12 -9.66
CA ARG A 71 12.21 3.32 -10.08
C ARG A 71 10.97 2.98 -10.94
N PHE A 72 10.95 1.84 -11.63
CA PHE A 72 9.75 1.38 -12.35
C PHE A 72 8.63 0.96 -11.40
N LEU A 73 8.96 0.33 -10.26
CA LEU A 73 7.98 0.00 -9.21
C LEU A 73 7.35 1.27 -8.64
N HIS A 74 8.14 2.34 -8.45
CA HIS A 74 7.62 3.65 -8.03
C HIS A 74 6.64 4.25 -9.04
N VAL A 75 6.85 4.04 -10.35
CA VAL A 75 5.88 4.51 -11.36
C VAL A 75 4.52 3.86 -11.12
N VAL A 76 4.47 2.54 -10.91
CA VAL A 76 3.23 1.81 -10.67
C VAL A 76 2.57 2.26 -9.36
N LEU A 77 3.34 2.42 -8.29
CA LEU A 77 2.86 2.94 -7.01
C LEU A 77 2.22 4.33 -7.17
N TYR A 78 2.92 5.28 -7.80
CA TYR A 78 2.37 6.64 -7.99
C TYR A 78 1.17 6.67 -8.94
N MET A 79 0.99 5.69 -9.83
CA MET A 79 -0.23 5.55 -10.63
C MET A 79 -1.43 5.14 -9.77
N ALA A 80 -1.23 4.24 -8.80
CA ALA A 80 -2.23 3.86 -7.80
C ALA A 80 -2.58 5.04 -6.89
N GLU A 81 -1.57 5.67 -6.27
CA GLU A 81 -1.72 6.84 -5.39
C GLU A 81 -2.46 7.98 -6.07
N ARG A 82 -2.07 8.34 -7.30
CA ARG A 82 -2.79 9.39 -8.05
C ARG A 82 -4.26 9.03 -8.24
N ALA A 83 -4.60 7.78 -8.52
CA ALA A 83 -5.98 7.38 -8.71
C ALA A 83 -6.76 7.45 -7.38
N TRP A 84 -6.16 6.99 -6.29
CA TRP A 84 -6.73 7.02 -4.95
C TRP A 84 -6.92 8.45 -4.41
N SER A 85 -5.90 9.30 -4.50
CA SER A 85 -5.97 10.69 -4.00
C SER A 85 -7.06 11.50 -4.69
N HIS A 86 -7.26 11.29 -6.01
CA HIS A 86 -8.38 11.90 -6.72
C HIS A 86 -9.75 11.39 -6.26
N ALA A 87 -9.84 10.13 -5.82
CA ALA A 87 -11.07 9.59 -5.27
C ALA A 87 -11.35 10.19 -3.88
N MET A 88 -10.31 10.36 -3.06
CA MET A 88 -10.44 10.92 -1.71
C MET A 88 -10.77 12.41 -1.71
N GLU A 89 -10.17 13.20 -2.60
CA GLU A 89 -10.48 14.63 -2.77
C GLU A 89 -11.98 14.87 -3.04
N LYS A 90 -12.62 13.98 -3.80
CA LYS A 90 -14.07 14.07 -4.08
C LYS A 90 -14.95 13.51 -2.95
N LYS A 91 -14.40 12.66 -2.08
CA LYS A 91 -15.11 12.12 -0.91
C LYS A 91 -15.33 13.20 0.16
N THR A 92 -14.41 14.14 0.27
CA THR A 92 -14.32 15.11 1.38
C THR A 92 -14.96 16.45 1.05
N LEU A 93 -15.84 16.49 0.06
CA LEU A 93 -16.64 17.67 -0.24
C LEU A 93 -17.66 17.90 0.89
N PRO A 94 -17.92 19.14 1.34
CA PRO A 94 -18.80 19.45 2.47
C PRO A 94 -20.22 18.90 2.33
N GLU A 95 -20.76 18.91 1.11
CA GLU A 95 -22.11 18.43 0.78
C GLU A 95 -22.17 16.92 0.52
N GLY A 96 -21.03 16.23 0.58
CA GLY A 96 -20.89 14.85 0.13
C GLY A 96 -20.95 14.69 -1.41
N PRO A 97 -20.62 13.50 -1.95
CA PRO A 97 -20.62 13.29 -3.39
C PRO A 97 -22.02 13.00 -3.95
N ASN A 98 -22.43 13.75 -4.99
CA ASN A 98 -23.64 13.48 -5.78
C ASN A 98 -23.59 12.09 -6.44
N ALA A 99 -24.72 11.55 -6.90
CA ALA A 99 -24.79 10.21 -7.54
C ALA A 99 -23.77 10.01 -8.68
N HIS A 100 -23.66 10.98 -9.60
CA HIS A 100 -22.64 10.96 -10.67
C HIS A 100 -21.20 10.99 -10.12
N GLN A 101 -20.97 11.76 -9.06
CA GLN A 101 -19.65 11.85 -8.42
C GLN A 101 -19.30 10.55 -7.69
N ARG A 102 -20.28 9.83 -7.11
CA ARG A 102 -20.08 8.48 -6.54
C ARG A 102 -19.62 7.50 -7.62
N ILE A 103 -20.27 7.49 -8.79
CA ILE A 103 -19.86 6.63 -9.92
C ILE A 103 -18.42 6.94 -10.34
N TYR A 104 -18.09 8.23 -10.48
CA TYR A 104 -16.73 8.68 -10.81
C TYR A 104 -15.72 8.22 -9.75
N LEU A 105 -16.00 8.44 -8.47
CA LEU A 105 -15.16 8.05 -7.33
C LEU A 105 -14.91 6.53 -7.35
N THR A 106 -15.96 5.73 -7.49
CA THR A 106 -15.82 4.27 -7.57
C THR A 106 -14.97 3.87 -8.78
N GLY A 107 -15.13 4.53 -9.93
CA GLY A 107 -14.27 4.31 -11.10
C GLY A 107 -12.79 4.61 -10.83
N ARG A 108 -12.49 5.69 -10.08
CA ARG A 108 -11.12 6.02 -9.65
C ARG A 108 -10.55 5.00 -8.68
N LEU A 109 -11.34 4.52 -7.72
CA LEU A 109 -10.93 3.47 -6.79
C LEU A 109 -10.68 2.14 -7.51
N ARG A 110 -11.51 1.74 -8.47
CA ARG A 110 -11.24 0.55 -9.31
C ARG A 110 -9.90 0.66 -10.02
N LYS A 111 -9.58 1.84 -10.54
CA LYS A 111 -8.30 2.11 -11.17
C LYS A 111 -7.14 2.03 -10.17
N ALA A 112 -7.31 2.56 -8.97
CA ALA A 112 -6.31 2.46 -7.90
C ALA A 112 -6.03 0.99 -7.55
N VAL A 113 -7.07 0.19 -7.32
CA VAL A 113 -6.96 -1.25 -7.05
C VAL A 113 -6.23 -1.97 -8.18
N LYS A 114 -6.59 -1.71 -9.44
CA LYS A 114 -5.91 -2.31 -10.60
C LYS A 114 -4.40 -2.05 -10.60
N TRP A 115 -3.97 -0.83 -10.29
CA TRP A 115 -2.54 -0.51 -10.24
C TRP A 115 -1.88 -1.08 -8.99
N ALA A 116 -2.55 -1.09 -7.84
CA ALA A 116 -2.05 -1.69 -6.62
C ALA A 116 -1.85 -3.21 -6.75
N THR A 117 -2.74 -3.92 -7.44
CA THR A 117 -2.58 -5.36 -7.71
C THR A 117 -1.40 -5.64 -8.64
N VAL A 118 -1.22 -4.82 -9.68
CA VAL A 118 -0.04 -4.93 -10.56
C VAL A 118 1.23 -4.62 -9.77
N PHE A 119 1.21 -3.62 -8.89
CA PHE A 119 2.34 -3.29 -8.03
C PHE A 119 2.71 -4.46 -7.12
N ALA A 120 1.75 -5.06 -6.42
CA ALA A 120 1.98 -6.23 -5.57
C ALA A 120 2.57 -7.41 -6.34
N GLN A 121 2.04 -7.72 -7.53
CA GLN A 121 2.57 -8.77 -8.40
C GLN A 121 4.02 -8.51 -8.83
N LEU A 122 4.34 -7.27 -9.20
CA LEU A 122 5.70 -6.91 -9.62
C LEU A 122 6.68 -6.91 -8.45
N CYS A 123 6.25 -6.45 -7.27
CA CYS A 123 7.05 -6.52 -6.05
C CYS A 123 7.29 -7.98 -5.63
N ALA A 124 6.32 -8.88 -5.76
CA ALA A 124 6.51 -10.30 -5.45
C ALA A 124 7.59 -10.98 -6.31
N ILE A 125 7.81 -10.48 -7.55
CA ILE A 125 8.79 -11.04 -8.48
C ILE A 125 10.16 -10.36 -8.37
N LYS A 126 10.18 -9.03 -8.24
CA LYS A 126 11.40 -8.20 -8.34
C LYS A 126 11.80 -7.51 -7.04
N GLY A 127 10.92 -7.47 -6.06
CA GLY A 127 11.11 -6.75 -4.80
C GLY A 127 11.57 -7.67 -3.68
N ASP A 128 12.17 -7.06 -2.66
CA ASP A 128 12.52 -7.75 -1.43
C ASP A 128 11.27 -8.27 -0.72
N LEU A 129 11.47 -9.24 0.18
CA LEU A 129 10.38 -9.85 0.95
C LEU A 129 9.55 -8.80 1.70
N ARG A 130 10.22 -7.82 2.32
CA ARG A 130 9.57 -6.70 3.01
C ARG A 130 8.74 -5.84 2.06
N ASN A 131 9.31 -5.45 0.92
CA ASN A 131 8.61 -4.59 -0.04
C ASN A 131 7.42 -5.32 -0.68
N SER A 132 7.54 -6.62 -0.87
CA SER A 132 6.45 -7.49 -1.34
C SER A 132 5.27 -7.49 -0.36
N LEU A 133 5.56 -7.52 0.95
CA LEU A 133 4.55 -7.45 2.00
C LEU A 133 3.84 -6.12 2.08
N GLU A 134 4.62 -5.04 2.04
CA GLU A 134 4.06 -3.70 2.02
C GLU A 134 3.14 -3.51 0.81
N ALA A 135 3.54 -4.04 -0.35
CA ALA A 135 2.74 -4.00 -1.56
C ALA A 135 1.45 -4.84 -1.46
N GLU A 136 1.51 -6.02 -0.85
CA GLU A 136 0.34 -6.89 -0.65
C GLU A 136 -0.64 -6.30 0.39
N ALA A 137 -0.12 -5.72 1.47
CA ALA A 137 -0.91 -4.99 2.46
C ALA A 137 -1.63 -3.79 1.82
N TYR A 138 -0.90 -3.03 1.00
CA TYR A 138 -1.43 -1.89 0.26
C TYR A 138 -2.51 -2.31 -0.75
N ALA A 139 -2.29 -3.37 -1.52
CA ALA A 139 -3.27 -3.89 -2.46
C ALA A 139 -4.56 -4.36 -1.75
N SER A 140 -4.40 -5.03 -0.60
CA SER A 140 -5.52 -5.47 0.24
C SER A 140 -6.30 -4.27 0.80
N TYR A 141 -5.62 -3.25 1.32
CA TYR A 141 -6.25 -1.99 1.78
C TYR A 141 -7.06 -1.30 0.68
N MET A 142 -6.47 -1.16 -0.51
CA MET A 142 -7.13 -0.53 -1.66
C MET A 142 -8.38 -1.29 -2.08
N LYS A 143 -8.30 -2.63 -2.11
CA LYS A 143 -9.42 -3.51 -2.46
C LYS A 143 -10.53 -3.46 -1.42
N GLY A 144 -10.18 -3.51 -0.14
CA GLY A 144 -11.13 -3.32 0.97
C GLY A 144 -11.86 -1.98 0.88
N THR A 145 -11.11 -0.90 0.63
CA THR A 145 -11.68 0.46 0.48
C THR A 145 -12.65 0.57 -0.68
N LEU A 146 -12.34 -0.06 -1.83
CA LEU A 146 -13.25 -0.09 -2.98
C LEU A 146 -14.57 -0.79 -2.64
N LEU A 147 -14.52 -1.97 -2.04
CA LEU A 147 -15.70 -2.77 -1.70
C LEU A 147 -16.55 -2.08 -0.63
N PHE A 148 -15.88 -1.55 0.39
CA PHE A 148 -16.51 -0.73 1.42
C PHE A 148 -17.28 0.46 0.83
N LYS A 149 -16.69 1.16 -0.15
CA LYS A 149 -17.34 2.30 -0.83
C LYS A 149 -18.43 1.90 -1.81
N GLN A 150 -18.44 0.66 -2.28
CA GLN A 150 -19.52 0.13 -3.10
C GLN A 150 -20.71 -0.35 -2.26
N GLU A 151 -20.54 -0.47 -0.94
CA GLU A 151 -21.55 -1.03 -0.02
C GLU A 151 -21.97 -2.45 -0.45
N LYS A 152 -21.02 -3.20 -1.02
CA LYS A 152 -21.21 -4.57 -1.54
C LYS A 152 -20.17 -5.50 -0.96
N ASN A 153 -20.56 -6.76 -0.73
CA ASN A 153 -19.69 -7.84 -0.30
C ASN A 153 -18.89 -7.48 0.96
N TRP A 154 -19.59 -7.15 2.04
CA TRP A 154 -19.00 -6.76 3.33
C TRP A 154 -18.02 -7.79 3.87
N ASP A 155 -18.29 -9.08 3.67
CA ASP A 155 -17.39 -10.19 4.00
C ASP A 155 -16.04 -10.06 3.30
N THR A 156 -16.05 -9.86 1.98
CA THR A 156 -14.81 -9.72 1.20
C THR A 156 -14.08 -8.44 1.58
N ALA A 157 -14.81 -7.34 1.85
CA ALA A 157 -14.20 -6.10 2.32
C ALA A 157 -13.49 -6.31 3.66
N LEU A 158 -14.16 -6.99 4.60
CA LEU A 158 -13.64 -7.33 5.92
C LEU A 158 -12.36 -8.17 5.81
N THR A 159 -12.39 -9.28 5.06
CA THR A 159 -11.21 -10.14 4.87
C THR A 159 -10.02 -9.38 4.28
N ASN A 160 -10.26 -8.44 3.35
CA ASN A 160 -9.18 -7.62 2.79
C ASN A 160 -8.61 -6.62 3.81
N PHE A 161 -9.44 -6.04 4.67
CA PHE A 161 -8.96 -5.17 5.74
C PHE A 161 -8.23 -5.94 6.85
N GLU A 162 -8.74 -7.10 7.26
CA GLU A 162 -8.09 -8.00 8.21
C GLU A 162 -6.72 -8.46 7.68
N LYS A 163 -6.64 -8.82 6.39
CA LYS A 163 -5.39 -9.16 5.71
C LYS A 163 -4.40 -7.98 5.73
N ALA A 164 -4.84 -6.77 5.39
CA ALA A 164 -4.00 -5.57 5.44
C ALA A 164 -3.48 -5.28 6.86
N ARG A 165 -4.37 -5.39 7.87
CA ARG A 165 -4.04 -5.23 9.29
C ARG A 165 -2.98 -6.23 9.72
N ALA A 166 -3.17 -7.52 9.44
CA ALA A 166 -2.24 -8.57 9.83
C ALA A 166 -0.84 -8.35 9.26
N PHE A 167 -0.72 -7.92 7.99
CA PHE A 167 0.58 -7.58 7.42
C PHE A 167 1.22 -6.36 8.07
N TYR A 168 0.47 -5.28 8.32
CA TYR A 168 1.02 -4.10 8.98
C TYR A 168 1.45 -4.37 10.42
N GLU A 169 0.69 -5.16 11.18
CA GLU A 169 1.09 -5.58 12.53
C GLU A 169 2.39 -6.39 12.49
N LYS A 170 2.54 -7.32 11.54
CA LYS A 170 3.76 -8.12 11.38
C LYS A 170 4.95 -7.26 10.97
N LEU A 171 4.79 -6.38 9.99
CA LEU A 171 5.82 -5.44 9.57
C LEU A 171 6.24 -4.50 10.71
N GLY A 172 5.32 -4.14 11.60
CA GLY A 172 5.61 -3.40 12.84
C GLY A 172 6.45 -4.22 13.81
N LYS A 173 6.06 -5.47 14.09
CA LYS A 173 6.77 -6.33 15.06
C LYS A 173 8.24 -6.57 14.71
N PHE A 174 8.55 -6.79 13.43
CA PHE A 174 9.92 -7.06 12.96
C PHE A 174 10.67 -5.82 12.46
N GLY A 175 9.99 -4.66 12.45
CA GLY A 175 10.56 -3.39 12.01
C GLY A 175 11.25 -2.60 13.13
N GLY A 176 11.98 -1.55 12.74
CA GLY A 176 12.56 -0.59 13.68
C GLY A 176 11.51 0.31 14.34
N LEU A 177 11.93 1.19 15.25
CA LEU A 177 11.01 2.07 16.00
C LEU A 177 10.13 2.95 15.08
N GLU A 178 10.70 3.48 13.99
CA GLU A 178 9.96 4.29 13.01
C GLU A 178 8.90 3.48 12.26
N ASP A 179 9.22 2.24 11.92
CA ASP A 179 8.31 1.31 11.25
C ASP A 179 7.13 0.96 12.16
N GLN A 180 7.42 0.70 13.45
CA GLN A 180 6.39 0.41 14.45
C GLN A 180 5.37 1.54 14.56
N VAL A 181 5.83 2.79 14.68
CA VAL A 181 4.96 3.96 14.75
C VAL A 181 4.15 4.11 13.46
N LEU A 182 4.79 3.92 12.30
CA LEU A 182 4.13 4.04 11.00
C LEU A 182 3.01 3.01 10.82
N TYR A 183 3.31 1.74 11.04
CA TYR A 183 2.33 0.67 10.80
C TYR A 183 1.24 0.65 11.86
N ARG A 184 1.54 1.03 13.11
CA ARG A 184 0.51 1.22 14.14
C ARG A 184 -0.52 2.26 13.72
N ALA A 185 -0.08 3.41 13.22
CA ALA A 185 -1.01 4.43 12.72
C ALA A 185 -1.87 3.91 11.54
N ARG A 186 -1.32 3.05 10.69
CA ARG A 186 -2.08 2.41 9.59
C ARG A 186 -3.12 1.41 10.09
N VAL A 187 -2.78 0.62 11.12
CA VAL A 187 -3.74 -0.29 11.76
C VAL A 187 -4.87 0.51 12.40
N GLU A 188 -4.55 1.59 13.13
CA GLU A 188 -5.56 2.46 13.75
C GLU A 188 -6.49 3.13 12.71
N GLU A 189 -6.00 3.45 11.51
CA GLU A 189 -6.82 3.96 10.40
C GLU A 189 -7.82 2.90 9.86
N LEU A 190 -7.43 1.62 9.89
CA LEU A 190 -8.25 0.50 9.41
C LEU A 190 -9.39 0.14 10.36
N GLU A 191 -9.17 0.29 11.67
CA GLU A 191 -10.06 -0.20 12.73
C GLU A 191 -11.54 0.23 12.58
N PRO A 192 -11.87 1.50 12.29
CA PRO A 192 -13.28 1.89 12.11
C PRO A 192 -13.94 1.17 10.94
N SER A 193 -13.20 0.92 9.86
CA SER A 193 -13.71 0.23 8.67
C SER A 193 -13.90 -1.26 8.94
N ILE A 194 -12.98 -1.90 9.67
CA ILE A 194 -13.08 -3.29 10.10
C ILE A 194 -14.32 -3.49 10.99
N LYS A 195 -14.47 -2.67 12.03
CA LYS A 195 -15.62 -2.73 12.96
C LYS A 195 -16.95 -2.55 12.23
N TYR A 196 -17.00 -1.60 11.30
CA TYR A 196 -18.21 -1.36 10.51
C TYR A 196 -18.56 -2.56 9.62
N CYS A 197 -17.58 -3.11 8.88
CA CYS A 197 -17.79 -4.30 8.06
C CYS A 197 -18.22 -5.50 8.91
N ALA A 198 -17.56 -5.75 10.04
CA ALA A 198 -17.90 -6.85 10.94
C ALA A 198 -19.34 -6.75 11.47
N HIS A 199 -19.78 -5.54 11.83
CA HIS A 199 -21.16 -5.30 12.23
C HIS A 199 -22.15 -5.56 11.08
N LYS A 200 -21.83 -5.14 9.85
CA LYS A 200 -22.69 -5.36 8.67
C LYS A 200 -22.79 -6.82 8.24
N VAL A 201 -21.75 -7.62 8.46
CA VAL A 201 -21.75 -9.07 8.22
C VAL A 201 -22.55 -9.83 9.29
N GLY A 202 -22.88 -9.19 10.43
CA GLY A 202 -23.53 -9.87 11.56
C GLY A 202 -22.56 -10.61 12.47
N ARG A 203 -21.25 -10.29 12.41
CA ARG A 203 -20.24 -10.77 13.39
C ARG A 203 -20.23 -9.98 14.70
N SER A 204 -21.28 -9.19 14.96
CA SER A 204 -21.37 -8.24 16.08
C SER A 204 -21.52 -8.87 17.47
N SER A 205 -21.67 -10.20 17.58
CA SER A 205 -21.74 -10.91 18.88
C SER A 205 -20.41 -11.49 19.35
N ILE A 206 -19.35 -11.46 18.54
CA ILE A 206 -18.04 -11.97 18.92
C ILE A 206 -17.28 -10.83 19.57
N LYS A 207 -17.10 -10.91 20.90
CA LYS A 207 -16.32 -9.96 21.69
C LYS A 207 -15.02 -9.65 20.94
N ALA A 208 -14.65 -8.37 20.85
CA ALA A 208 -13.43 -7.91 20.20
C ALA A 208 -12.14 -8.63 20.69
N SER A 209 -12.21 -9.33 21.83
CA SER A 209 -11.19 -10.22 22.37
C SER A 209 -11.02 -11.55 21.63
N GLU A 210 -12.02 -12.06 20.91
CA GLU A 210 -11.93 -13.30 20.11
C GLU A 210 -11.51 -13.07 18.65
N LEU A 211 -11.53 -11.82 18.18
CA LEU A 211 -10.86 -11.40 16.93
C LEU A 211 -9.33 -11.40 17.04
N LEU A 212 -8.78 -11.74 18.21
CA LEU A 212 -7.35 -11.93 18.46
C LEU A 212 -6.82 -13.28 17.94
N ASN A 213 -7.70 -14.19 17.51
CA ASN A 213 -7.25 -15.43 16.88
C ASN A 213 -6.90 -15.14 15.41
N ALA A 214 -5.64 -14.80 15.19
CA ALA A 214 -4.97 -14.84 13.90
C ALA A 214 -4.88 -16.27 13.31
N GLU A 215 -5.84 -17.15 13.60
CA GLU A 215 -5.87 -18.57 13.22
C GLU A 215 -6.78 -18.84 12.01
N LYS A 216 -7.44 -17.82 11.44
CA LYS A 216 -8.30 -18.02 10.24
C LYS A 216 -7.66 -17.59 8.92
N MET A 217 -6.38 -17.24 8.92
CA MET A 217 -5.58 -17.07 7.70
C MET A 217 -4.52 -18.19 7.59
N GLU A 218 -4.86 -19.40 8.01
CA GLU A 218 -4.01 -20.58 7.84
C GLU A 218 -4.17 -21.10 6.41
N GLY A 219 -3.20 -20.77 5.57
CA GLY A 219 -2.93 -21.49 4.35
C GLY A 219 -1.45 -21.88 4.35
N PRO A 220 -1.08 -23.04 3.79
CA PRO A 220 0.32 -23.51 3.80
C PRO A 220 1.27 -22.50 3.13
N ALA A 221 0.76 -21.66 2.22
CA ALA A 221 1.51 -20.56 1.63
C ALA A 221 1.75 -19.39 2.58
N TYR A 222 0.88 -19.14 3.56
CA TYR A 222 1.04 -18.10 4.59
C TYR A 222 1.99 -18.56 5.70
N ASP A 223 1.93 -19.82 6.12
CA ASP A 223 2.82 -20.34 7.18
C ASP A 223 4.25 -20.52 6.68
N LEU A 224 4.43 -21.08 5.47
CA LEU A 224 5.72 -21.12 4.78
C LEU A 224 6.30 -19.71 4.57
N PHE A 225 5.42 -18.71 4.44
CA PHE A 225 5.77 -17.33 4.23
C PHE A 225 6.16 -16.62 5.54
N ILE A 226 5.53 -16.94 6.67
CA ILE A 226 5.94 -16.49 8.00
C ILE A 226 7.27 -17.11 8.41
N ALA A 227 7.46 -18.41 8.15
CA ALA A 227 8.74 -19.06 8.39
C ALA A 227 9.88 -18.42 7.59
N LYS A 228 9.64 -18.02 6.33
CA LYS A 228 10.64 -17.31 5.50
C LYS A 228 10.94 -15.89 6.01
N LEU A 229 9.93 -15.18 6.49
CA LEU A 229 10.12 -13.86 7.12
C LEU A 229 10.97 -13.95 8.38
N GLU A 230 10.60 -14.86 9.29
CA GLU A 230 11.32 -15.07 10.53
C GLU A 230 12.78 -15.46 10.23
N ALA A 231 13.01 -16.38 9.29
CA ALA A 231 14.35 -16.79 8.88
C ALA A 231 15.19 -15.64 8.28
N SER A 232 14.61 -14.78 7.42
CA SER A 232 15.37 -13.68 6.82
C SER A 232 15.75 -12.62 7.85
N PHE A 233 14.86 -12.31 8.79
CA PHE A 233 15.12 -11.29 9.82
C PHE A 233 16.03 -11.82 10.93
N PHE A 234 15.94 -13.11 11.31
CA PHE A 234 16.91 -13.74 12.20
C PHE A 234 18.32 -13.77 11.60
N SER A 235 18.46 -14.02 10.29
CA SER A 235 19.76 -13.99 9.62
C SER A 235 20.43 -12.60 9.64
N SER A 236 19.66 -11.51 9.59
CA SER A 236 20.19 -10.14 9.73
C SER A 236 20.52 -9.76 11.18
N SER A 237 19.84 -10.37 12.16
CA SER A 237 20.09 -10.12 13.59
C SER A 237 21.30 -10.89 14.13
N VAL A 238 21.58 -12.09 13.61
CA VAL A 238 22.77 -12.90 13.99
C VAL A 238 24.09 -12.29 13.50
N MET A 239 24.09 -11.44 12.48
CA MET A 239 25.30 -10.71 12.03
C MET A 239 25.68 -9.49 12.90
N LEU A 240 24.91 -9.18 13.95
CA LEU A 240 25.15 -8.04 14.85
C LEU A 240 25.61 -8.42 16.26
N MET A 241 26.09 -9.66 16.47
CA MET A 241 26.75 -10.05 17.73
C MET A 241 28.27 -9.87 17.56
N PRO A 242 28.91 -8.85 18.18
CA PRO A 242 30.36 -8.76 18.21
C PRO A 242 30.91 -9.84 19.15
N HIS A 243 32.02 -10.45 18.73
CA HIS A 243 32.81 -11.40 19.50
C HIS A 243 33.59 -10.71 20.61
#